data_AF-A0A9X3DY68-F1
#
_entry.id   AF-A0A9X3DY68-F1
#
_cell.length_a   1.000
_cell.length_b   1.000
_cell.length_c   1.000
_cell.angle_alpha   90.00
_cell.angle_beta   90.00
_cell.angle_gamma   90.00
#
_symmetry.space_group_name_H-M   'P 1'
#
loop_
_entity.id
_entity.type
_entity.pdbx_description
1 polymer ?
#
loop_
_entity_poly.entity_id
_entity_poly.type
_entity_poly.pdbx_seq_one_letter_code
_entity_poly.pdbx_strand_id
1 'polypeptide(L)'
;MRAVLDWALSVIELFGTDEHTRTVYRITVTRCEYLSEMQEAYTLQRSMHDTMVENFRLAFERASEAGQLAPGWTATTASTTLHCFMSGLLDNWLRFDFDVEVAKTLRMALESLVESFRRDAACPQRVALSQAGG
;
A
#
# COMPACT_ATOMS: atom_id res chain seq x y z
N MET A 1 12.33 1.23 2.68
CA MET A 1 11.30 1.64 1.69
C MET A 1 11.28 0.77 0.43
N ARG A 2 12.32 0.72 -0.42
CA ARG A 2 12.30 0.01 -1.72
C ARG A 2 11.66 -1.40 -1.71
N ALA A 3 12.13 -2.30 -0.84
CA ALA A 3 11.60 -3.66 -0.77
C ALA A 3 10.08 -3.74 -0.47
N VAL A 4 9.55 -2.84 0.34
CA VAL A 4 8.10 -2.78 0.64
C VAL A 4 7.30 -2.35 -0.59
N LEU A 5 7.86 -1.46 -1.40
CA LEU A 5 7.23 -0.96 -2.60
C LEU A 5 7.29 -1.98 -3.74
N ASP A 6 8.44 -2.67 -3.87
CA ASP A 6 8.59 -3.78 -4.81
C ASP A 6 7.58 -4.89 -4.49
N TRP A 7 7.44 -5.24 -3.21
CA TRP A 7 6.41 -6.19 -2.76
C TRP A 7 4.99 -5.74 -3.14
N ALA A 8 4.65 -4.47 -2.91
CA ALA A 8 3.33 -3.94 -3.23
C ALA A 8 3.04 -4.00 -4.73
N LEU A 9 4.04 -3.73 -5.58
CA LEU A 9 3.92 -3.88 -7.04
C LEU A 9 3.75 -5.34 -7.46
N SER A 10 4.52 -6.26 -6.86
CA SER A 10 4.39 -7.69 -7.14
C SER A 10 3.02 -8.25 -6.76
N VAL A 11 2.42 -7.76 -5.66
CA VAL A 11 1.04 -8.12 -5.29
C VAL A 11 0.06 -7.71 -6.39
N ILE A 12 0.19 -6.49 -6.94
CA ILE A 12 -0.71 -6.05 -8.01
C ILE A 12 -0.57 -6.92 -9.26
N GLU A 13 0.65 -7.26 -9.64
CA GLU A 13 0.93 -8.09 -10.81
C GLU A 13 0.39 -9.52 -10.66
N LEU A 14 0.61 -10.12 -9.49
CA LEU A 14 0.10 -11.45 -9.16
C LEU A 14 -1.43 -11.48 -9.27
N PHE A 15 -2.11 -10.53 -8.62
CA PHE A 15 -3.57 -10.47 -8.64
C PHE A 15 -4.13 -10.06 -10.00
N GLY A 16 -3.39 -9.34 -10.84
CA GLY A 16 -3.80 -8.98 -12.19
C GLY A 16 -3.74 -10.15 -13.18
N THR A 17 -2.76 -11.03 -13.04
CA THR A 17 -2.48 -12.08 -14.03
C THR A 17 -2.94 -13.47 -13.62
N ASP A 18 -3.16 -13.73 -12.33
CA ASP A 18 -3.51 -15.06 -11.81
C ASP A 18 -4.96 -15.11 -11.27
N GLU A 19 -5.85 -15.66 -12.10
CA GLU A 19 -7.25 -15.91 -11.74
C GLU A 19 -7.40 -16.92 -10.58
N HIS A 20 -6.49 -17.89 -10.48
CA HIS A 20 -6.51 -18.86 -9.40
C HIS A 20 -6.19 -18.18 -8.07
N THR A 21 -5.14 -17.35 -8.03
CA THR A 21 -4.80 -16.57 -6.83
C THR A 21 -5.95 -15.66 -6.41
N ARG A 22 -6.61 -14.96 -7.35
CA ARG A 22 -7.81 -14.15 -7.05
C ARG A 22 -8.93 -14.98 -6.43
N THR A 23 -9.19 -16.16 -7.00
CA THR A 23 -10.27 -17.05 -6.55
C THR A 23 -10.01 -17.58 -5.15
N VAL A 24 -8.79 -18.05 -4.89
CA VAL A 24 -8.36 -18.52 -3.56
C VAL A 24 -8.48 -17.37 -2.55
N TYR A 25 -7.94 -16.20 -2.87
CA TYR A 25 -8.03 -15.03 -2.00
C TYR A 25 -9.48 -14.66 -1.66
N ARG A 26 -10.35 -14.61 -2.66
CA ARG A 26 -11.79 -14.35 -2.46
C ARG A 26 -12.43 -15.37 -1.54
N ILE A 27 -12.21 -16.66 -1.75
CA ILE A 27 -12.76 -17.72 -0.89
C ILE A 27 -12.26 -17.57 0.55
N THR A 28 -10.96 -17.42 0.73
CA THR A 28 -10.33 -17.34 2.05
C THR A 28 -10.81 -16.13 2.86
N VAL A 29 -10.99 -14.97 2.22
CA VAL A 29 -11.41 -13.76 2.93
C VAL A 29 -12.92 -13.66 3.10
N THR A 30 -13.73 -14.08 2.12
CA THR A 30 -15.21 -13.91 2.17
C THR A 30 -15.94 -15.01 2.94
N ARG A 31 -15.38 -16.22 3.05
CA ARG A 31 -16.05 -17.37 3.69
C ARG A 31 -15.71 -17.59 5.16
N CYS A 32 -15.10 -16.60 5.83
CA CYS A 32 -15.05 -16.59 7.29
C CYS A 32 -16.42 -16.19 7.86
N GLU A 33 -17.41 -17.08 7.75
CA GLU A 33 -18.58 -16.97 8.61
C GLU A 33 -18.14 -17.24 10.06
N TYR A 34 -18.73 -16.51 11.02
CA TYR A 34 -18.44 -16.52 12.46
C TYR A 34 -18.78 -17.86 13.14
N LEU A 35 -18.28 -18.97 12.60
CA LEU A 35 -18.31 -20.27 13.24
C LEU A 35 -17.03 -20.39 14.07
N SER A 36 -17.13 -20.94 15.28
CA SER A 36 -16.00 -21.13 16.20
C SER A 36 -14.81 -21.85 15.56
N GLU A 37 -15.07 -22.64 14.50
CA GLU A 37 -14.07 -23.37 13.71
C GLU A 37 -13.20 -22.47 12.80
N MET A 38 -13.61 -21.22 12.53
CA MET A 38 -12.90 -20.27 11.66
C MET A 38 -12.15 -19.17 12.44
N GLN A 39 -12.22 -19.17 13.78
CA GLN A 39 -11.59 -18.15 14.64
C GLN A 39 -10.07 -18.08 14.48
N GLU A 40 -9.41 -19.22 14.24
CA GLU A 40 -7.97 -19.28 13.98
C GLU A 40 -7.61 -18.62 12.64
N ALA A 41 -8.42 -18.83 11.59
CA ALA A 41 -8.22 -18.21 10.29
C ALA A 41 -8.36 -16.69 10.36
N TYR A 42 -9.36 -16.18 11.09
CA TYR A 42 -9.51 -14.75 11.36
C TYR A 42 -8.32 -14.17 12.14
N THR A 43 -7.85 -14.87 13.17
CA THR A 43 -6.68 -14.44 13.97
C THR A 43 -5.43 -14.36 13.11
N LEU A 44 -5.23 -15.33 12.22
CA LEU A 44 -4.13 -15.32 11.26
C LEU A 44 -4.24 -14.14 10.28
N GLN A 45 -5.42 -13.89 9.70
CA GLN A 45 -5.65 -12.74 8.82
C GLN A 45 -5.36 -11.41 9.53
N ARG A 46 -5.80 -11.28 10.80
CA ARG A 46 -5.52 -10.11 11.61
C ARG A 46 -4.01 -9.93 11.85
N SER A 47 -3.31 -11.00 12.20
CA SER A 47 -1.85 -10.99 12.37
C SER A 47 -1.12 -10.59 11.09
N MET A 48 -1.56 -11.10 9.93
CA MET A 48 -1.00 -10.72 8.63
C MET A 48 -1.22 -9.24 8.31
N HIS A 49 -2.40 -8.71 8.61
CA HIS A 49 -2.71 -7.28 8.48
C HIS A 49 -1.82 -6.43 9.39
N ASP A 50 -1.73 -6.76 10.67
CA ASP A 50 -0.92 -6.01 11.64
C ASP A 50 0.58 -6.04 11.25
N THR A 51 1.06 -7.18 10.74
CA THR A 51 2.42 -7.33 10.18
C THR A 51 2.66 -6.43 8.96
N MET A 52 1.67 -6.32 8.05
CA MET A 52 1.78 -5.44 6.88
C MET A 52 1.90 -3.98 7.30
N VAL A 53 1.03 -3.53 8.21
CA VAL A 53 1.03 -2.15 8.73
C VAL A 53 2.39 -1.82 9.37
N GLU A 54 2.89 -2.73 10.20
CA GLU A 54 4.16 -2.52 10.90
C GLU A 54 5.35 -2.49 9.93
N ASN A 55 5.37 -3.37 8.93
CA ASN A 55 6.41 -3.37 7.90
C ASN A 55 6.44 -2.05 7.12
N PHE A 56 5.26 -1.50 6.79
CA PHE A 56 5.18 -0.21 6.12
C PHE A 56 5.71 0.90 7.02
N ARG A 57 5.25 0.95 8.27
CA ARG A 57 5.70 1.95 9.26
C ARG A 57 7.22 1.96 9.38
N LEU A 58 7.83 0.81 9.67
CA LEU A 58 9.29 0.68 9.82
C LEU A 58 10.05 1.02 8.53
N ALA A 59 9.49 0.74 7.37
CA ALA A 59 10.13 1.04 6.09
C ALA A 59 10.15 2.54 5.77
N PHE A 60 9.11 3.26 6.18
CA PHE A 60 8.98 4.71 6.01
C PHE A 60 9.71 5.51 7.10
N GLU A 61 9.78 4.99 8.33
CA GLU A 61 10.60 5.58 9.40
C GLU A 61 12.08 5.64 9.00
N ARG A 62 12.64 4.50 8.57
CA ARG A 62 14.02 4.45 8.06
C ARG A 62 14.26 5.38 6.87
N ALA A 63 13.27 5.53 6.00
CA ALA A 63 13.39 6.45 4.86
C ALA A 63 13.34 7.92 5.29
N SER A 64 12.52 8.25 6.28
CA SER A 64 12.46 9.58 6.89
C SER A 64 13.80 9.93 7.57
N GLU A 65 14.34 9.01 8.38
CA GLU A 65 15.64 9.17 9.05
C GLU A 65 16.78 9.35 8.04
N ALA A 66 16.71 8.67 6.89
CA ALA A 66 17.67 8.79 5.80
C ALA A 66 17.43 10.01 4.88
N GLY A 67 16.44 10.86 5.16
CA GLY A 67 16.12 12.04 4.35
C GLY A 67 15.59 11.72 2.94
N GLN A 68 15.06 10.52 2.73
CA GLN A 68 14.60 10.01 1.42
C GLN A 68 13.15 10.38 1.10
N LEU A 69 12.42 10.95 2.05
CA LEU A 69 11.03 11.36 1.86
C LEU A 69 10.92 12.77 1.27
N ALA A 70 10.01 12.93 0.30
CA ALA A 70 9.70 14.22 -0.28
C ALA A 70 9.10 15.19 0.74
N PRO A 71 9.30 16.51 0.55
CA PRO A 71 8.66 17.53 1.39
C PRO A 71 7.13 17.35 1.39
N GLY A 72 6.52 17.32 2.58
CA GLY A 72 5.09 17.09 2.75
C GLY A 72 4.72 15.68 3.22
N TRP A 73 5.63 14.72 3.10
CA TRP A 73 5.44 13.38 3.65
C TRP A 73 6.18 13.19 4.96
N THR A 74 5.44 12.78 5.99
CA THR A 74 6.01 12.17 7.20
C THR A 74 5.97 10.65 7.07
N ALA A 75 6.82 9.94 7.81
CA ALA A 75 6.80 8.48 7.86
C ALA A 75 5.38 7.92 8.13
N THR A 76 4.65 8.53 9.09
CA THR A 76 3.27 8.16 9.43
C THR A 76 2.33 8.38 8.24
N THR A 77 2.29 9.59 7.67
CA THR A 77 1.36 9.87 6.55
C THR A 77 1.61 9.00 5.33
N ALA A 78 2.88 8.74 4.98
CA ALA A 78 3.23 7.92 3.82
C ALA A 78 2.90 6.44 4.03
N SER A 79 3.24 5.89 5.21
CA SER A 79 2.90 4.49 5.57
C SER A 79 1.39 4.27 5.64
N THR A 80 0.64 5.18 6.25
CA THR A 80 -0.83 5.12 6.27
C THR A 80 -1.42 5.21 4.87
N THR A 81 -0.91 6.09 4.02
CA THR A 81 -1.40 6.25 2.64
C THR A 81 -1.18 4.98 1.83
N LEU A 82 0.01 4.39 1.89
CA LEU A 82 0.29 3.13 1.22
C LEU A 82 -0.58 1.98 1.76
N HIS A 83 -0.76 1.93 3.08
CA HIS A 83 -1.65 0.95 3.71
C HIS A 83 -3.08 1.06 3.19
N CYS A 84 -3.68 2.26 3.23
CA CYS A 84 -5.04 2.49 2.75
C CYS A 84 -5.18 2.15 1.26
N PHE A 85 -4.19 2.50 0.44
CA PHE A 85 -4.19 2.17 -0.98
C PHE A 85 -4.20 0.65 -1.18
N MET A 86 -3.28 -0.09 -0.53
CA MET A 86 -3.19 -1.55 -0.66
C MET A 86 -4.42 -2.27 -0.09
N SER A 87 -4.96 -1.82 1.04
CA SER A 87 -6.15 -2.41 1.63
C SER A 87 -7.40 -2.15 0.81
N GLY A 88 -7.60 -0.93 0.29
CA GLY A 88 -8.73 -0.63 -0.59
C GLY A 88 -8.68 -1.41 -1.90
N LEU A 89 -7.47 -1.56 -2.45
CA LEU A 89 -7.21 -2.41 -3.61
C LEU A 89 -7.61 -3.87 -3.35
N LEU A 90 -7.12 -4.47 -2.26
CA LEU A 90 -7.41 -5.84 -1.89
C LEU A 90 -8.90 -6.07 -1.60
N ASP A 91 -9.56 -5.16 -0.89
CA ASP A 91 -11.00 -5.24 -0.61
C ASP A 91 -11.84 -5.13 -1.89
N ASN A 92 -11.45 -4.25 -2.81
CA ASN A 92 -12.13 -4.12 -4.10
C ASN A 92 -12.01 -5.40 -4.95
N TRP A 93 -10.87 -6.09 -4.90
CA TRP A 93 -10.70 -7.39 -5.57
C TRP A 93 -11.59 -8.51 -5.03
N LEU A 94 -11.97 -8.43 -3.75
CA LEU A 94 -12.89 -9.41 -3.16
C LEU A 94 -14.32 -9.20 -3.65
N ARG A 95 -14.70 -7.94 -3.87
CA ARG A 95 -16.08 -7.52 -4.16
C ARG A 95 -16.39 -7.46 -5.64
N PHE A 96 -15.40 -7.13 -6.48
CA PHE A 96 -15.60 -6.85 -7.88
C PHE A 96 -14.67 -7.69 -8.76
N ASP A 97 -15.11 -7.94 -9.99
CA ASP A 97 -14.28 -8.60 -10.98
C ASP A 97 -13.34 -7.57 -11.61
N PHE A 98 -12.10 -7.51 -11.12
CA PHE A 98 -11.06 -6.68 -11.71
C PHE A 98 -10.42 -7.45 -12.85
N ASP A 99 -10.56 -6.90 -14.06
CA ASP A 99 -9.82 -7.37 -15.20
C ASP A 99 -8.36 -6.86 -15.18
N VAL A 100 -7.61 -7.32 -16.19
CA VAL A 100 -6.20 -6.99 -16.39
C VAL A 100 -5.95 -5.49 -16.60
N GLU A 101 -6.91 -4.75 -17.18
CA GLU A 101 -6.75 -3.32 -17.46
C GLU A 101 -6.89 -2.48 -16.18
N VAL A 102 -7.78 -2.89 -15.27
CA VAL A 102 -7.88 -2.25 -13.96
C VAL A 102 -6.61 -2.54 -13.14
N ALA A 103 -6.10 -3.78 -13.15
CA ALA A 103 -4.84 -4.10 -12.47
C ALA A 103 -3.66 -3.28 -13.01
N LYS A 104 -3.58 -3.08 -14.33
CA LYS A 104 -2.57 -2.21 -14.96
C LYS A 104 -2.71 -0.76 -14.52
N THR A 105 -3.93 -0.25 -14.42
CA THR A 105 -4.21 1.11 -13.93
C THR A 105 -3.76 1.29 -12.49
N LEU A 106 -4.06 0.32 -11.62
CA LEU A 106 -3.64 0.33 -10.22
C LEU A 106 -2.13 0.26 -10.06
N ARG A 107 -1.44 -0.52 -10.92
CA ARG A 107 0.02 -0.56 -10.97
C ARG A 107 0.60 0.83 -11.27
N MET A 108 0.10 1.49 -12.31
CA MET A 108 0.54 2.86 -12.66
C MET A 108 0.23 3.87 -11.54
N ALA A 109 -0.91 3.74 -10.88
CA ALA A 109 -1.28 4.57 -9.74
C ALA A 109 -0.35 4.35 -8.54
N LEU A 110 0.01 3.09 -8.24
CA LEU A 110 0.97 2.78 -7.19
C LEU A 110 2.37 3.29 -7.51
N GLU A 111 2.83 3.14 -8.76
CA GLU A 111 4.11 3.72 -9.20
C GLU A 111 4.15 5.24 -9.01
N SER A 112 3.08 5.93 -9.40
CA SER A 112 2.95 7.38 -9.23
C SER A 112 2.93 7.78 -7.75
N LEU A 113 2.20 7.03 -6.92
CA LEU A 113 2.13 7.26 -5.47
C LEU A 113 3.51 7.05 -4.82
N VAL A 114 4.19 5.96 -5.19
CA VAL A 114 5.55 5.66 -4.75
C VAL A 114 6.50 6.78 -5.10
N GLU A 115 6.46 7.27 -6.32
CA GLU A 115 7.31 8.36 -6.75
C GLU A 115 7.04 9.64 -5.94
N SER A 116 5.76 9.91 -5.64
CA SER A 116 5.39 11.06 -4.81
C SER A 116 5.98 11.04 -3.40
N PHE A 117 6.25 9.85 -2.84
CA PHE A 117 6.90 9.73 -1.53
C PHE A 117 8.39 10.06 -1.57
N ARG A 118 9.03 9.91 -2.73
CA ARG A 118 10.48 9.98 -2.86
C ARG A 118 10.91 11.41 -3.05
N ARG A 119 11.95 11.80 -2.31
CA ARG A 119 12.61 13.06 -2.57
C ARG A 119 13.39 12.95 -3.88
N ASP A 120 12.99 13.73 -4.88
CA ASP A 120 13.83 13.98 -6.03
C ASP A 120 15.12 14.66 -5.57
N ALA A 121 16.27 14.06 -5.91
CA ALA A 121 17.57 14.69 -5.69
C ALA A 121 17.72 16.02 -6.47
N ALA A 122 16.84 16.29 -7.44
CA ALA A 122 16.92 17.39 -8.40
C ALA A 122 16.05 18.61 -8.08
N CYS A 123 15.19 18.61 -7.05
CA CYS A 123 14.32 19.76 -6.76
C CYS A 123 14.83 20.53 -5.53
N PRO A 124 15.50 21.69 -5.70
CA PRO A 124 15.86 22.55 -4.59
C PRO A 124 14.57 23.09 -3.95
N GLN A 125 14.55 22.97 -2.63
CA GLN A 125 13.66 23.61 -1.67
C GLN A 125 12.81 24.76 -2.28
N ARG A 126 11.49 24.58 -2.36
CA ARG A 126 10.57 25.72 -2.55
C ARG A 126 10.55 26.49 -1.22
N VAL A 127 11.59 27.31 -1.00
CA VAL A 127 11.70 28.22 0.15
C VAL A 127 10.59 29.26 0.03
N ALA A 128 9.78 29.33 1.09
CA ALA A 128 9.04 30.48 1.60
C ALA A 128 8.53 31.51 0.57
N LEU A 129 7.24 31.45 0.25
CA LEU A 129 6.47 32.63 -0.11
C LEU A 129 5.17 32.64 0.70
N SER A 130 5.26 33.15 1.93
CA SER A 130 4.19 33.95 2.57
C SER A 130 4.71 34.58 3.86
N GLN A 131 5.75 35.41 3.74
CA GLN A 131 5.99 36.53 4.64
C GLN A 131 6.10 37.77 3.74
N ALA A 132 4.95 38.28 3.31
CA ALA A 132 4.80 39.60 2.69
C ALA A 132 3.31 39.96 2.69
N GLY A 133 2.84 40.45 3.83
CA GLY A 133 1.55 41.10 4.01
C GLY A 133 1.70 42.07 5.17
N GLY A 134 2.31 43.23 4.87
CA GLY A 134 2.39 44.37 5.77
C GLY A 134 1.08 45.13 5.87
#